data_AF-A0A392VJT0-F1
#
_entry.id   AF-A0A392VJT0-F1
#
_cell.length_a   1.000
_cell.length_b   1.000
_cell.length_c   1.000
_cell.angle_alpha   90.00
_cell.angle_beta   90.00
_cell.angle_gamma   90.00
#
_symmetry.space_group_name_H-M   'P 1'
#
loop_
_entity.id
_entity.type
_entity.pdbx_description
1 polymer ?
#
loop_
_entity_poly.entity_id
_entity_poly.type
_entity_poly.pdbx_seq_one_letter_code
_entity_poly.pdbx_strand_id
1 'polypeptide(L)' 'MEEEQAVRKNPSLKGKTREEMSLNPFSGTVIKSVLAGLEIIISRAHIAKLLGVDDS' A
#
# COMPACT_ATOMS: atom_id res chain seq x y z
N MET A 1 -3.71 -0.62 -8.49
CA MET A 1 -3.18 -1.23 -7.24
C MET A 1 -2.47 -2.54 -7.55
N GLU A 2 -1.64 -3.07 -6.65
CA GLU A 2 -0.88 -4.33 -6.85
C GLU A 2 -1.81 -5.53 -7.14
N GLU A 3 -2.94 -5.61 -6.44
CA GLU A 3 -4.02 -6.59 -6.70
C GLU A 3 -4.59 -6.46 -8.11
N GLU A 4 -4.82 -5.24 -8.58
CA GLU A 4 -5.35 -4.98 -9.92
C GLU A 4 -4.35 -5.36 -11.02
N GLN A 5 -3.04 -5.21 -10.76
CA GLN A 5 -1.99 -5.68 -11.65
C GLN A 5 -1.88 -7.21 -11.65
N ALA A 6 -2.03 -7.85 -10.49
CA ALA A 6 -2.05 -9.30 -10.38
C ALA A 6 -3.25 -9.91 -11.12
N VAL A 7 -4.45 -9.34 -10.97
CA VAL A 7 -5.66 -9.74 -11.69
C VAL A 7 -5.56 -9.48 -13.20
N ARG A 8 -4.92 -8.39 -13.62
CA ARG A 8 -4.62 -8.14 -15.05
C ARG A 8 -3.68 -9.18 -15.65
N LYS A 9 -2.69 -9.65 -14.89
CA LYS A 9 -1.76 -10.70 -15.33
C LYS A 9 -2.38 -12.11 -15.27
N ASN A 10 -3.21 -12.38 -14.27
CA ASN A 10 -3.89 -13.65 -14.08
C ASN A 10 -5.36 -13.41 -13.68
N PRO A 11 -6.31 -13.50 -14.64
CA PRO A 11 -7.73 -13.22 -14.38
C PRO A 11 -8.39 -14.19 -13.38
N SER A 12 -7.80 -15.37 -13.15
CA SER A 12 -8.24 -16.33 -12.13
C SER A 12 -7.95 -15.89 -10.69
N LEU A 13 -7.23 -14.77 -10.48
CA LEU A 13 -7.02 -14.17 -9.18
C LEU A 13 -8.15 -13.20 -8.78
N LYS A 14 -9.10 -12.95 -9.69
CA LYS A 14 -10.26 -12.08 -9.42
C LYS A 14 -11.15 -12.70 -8.35
N GLY A 15 -11.27 -12.03 -7.21
CA GLY A 15 -12.08 -12.48 -6.07
C GLY A 15 -11.34 -13.36 -5.05
N LYS A 16 -10.05 -13.63 -5.25
CA LYS A 16 -9.19 -14.28 -4.23
C LYS A 16 -8.72 -13.29 -3.19
N THR A 17 -8.35 -13.77 -2.01
CA THR A 17 -7.73 -12.94 -0.98
C THR A 17 -6.27 -12.59 -1.35
N ARG A 18 -5.71 -11.52 -0.78
CA ARG A 18 -4.33 -11.08 -1.05
C ARG A 18 -3.30 -12.16 -0.69
N GLU A 19 -3.53 -12.88 0.40
CA GLU A 19 -2.71 -14.01 0.82
C GLU A 19 -2.72 -15.13 -0.22
N GLU A 20 -3.88 -15.47 -0.79
CA GLU A 20 -3.99 -16.45 -1.87
C GLU A 20 -3.38 -15.98 -3.20
N MET A 21 -3.28 -14.68 -3.41
CA MET A 21 -2.53 -14.09 -4.53
C MET A 21 -1.02 -14.03 -4.27
N SER A 22 -0.54 -14.52 -3.12
CA SER A 22 0.85 -14.38 -2.66
C SER A 22 1.31 -12.91 -2.66
N LEU A 23 0.39 -11.99 -2.43
CA LEU A 23 0.67 -10.56 -2.32
C LEU A 23 0.99 -10.25 -0.86
N ASN A 24 1.93 -9.34 -0.67
CA ASN A 24 2.26 -8.87 0.67
C ASN A 24 1.01 -8.27 1.33
N PRO A 25 0.88 -8.42 2.67
CA PRO A 25 -0.21 -7.83 3.43
C PRO A 25 -0.30 -6.34 3.11
N PHE A 26 -1.51 -5.85 2.88
CA PHE A 26 -1.71 -4.45 2.51
C PHE A 26 -1.35 -3.55 3.69
N SER A 27 -0.11 -3.03 3.69
CA SER A 27 0.36 -2.06 4.70
C SER A 27 -0.21 -0.65 4.50
N GLY A 28 -1.22 -0.50 3.65
CA GLY A 28 -1.83 0.78 3.31
C GLY A 28 -1.11 1.58 2.22
N THR A 29 -1.70 2.73 1.87
CA THR A 29 -1.10 3.68 0.94
C THR A 29 0.08 4.37 1.62
N VAL A 30 1.28 4.16 1.09
CA VAL A 30 2.50 4.88 1.48
C VAL A 30 2.88 5.86 0.37
N ILE A 31 3.14 7.10 0.72
CA ILE A 31 3.64 8.10 -0.20
C ILE A 31 5.16 8.01 -0.17
N LYS A 32 5.74 7.57 -1.28
CA LYS A 32 7.19 7.59 -1.49
C LYS A 32 7.52 8.84 -2.30
N SER A 33 8.40 9.68 -1.76
CA SER A 33 8.88 10.88 -2.44
C SER A 33 10.39 10.97 -2.30
N VAL A 34 11.05 11.50 -3.33
CA VAL A 34 12.49 11.77 -3.29
C VAL A 34 12.66 13.28 -3.22
N LEU A 35 13.10 13.79 -2.07
CA LEU A 35 13.34 15.22 -1.86
C LEU A 35 14.84 15.44 -1.68
N ALA A 36 15.46 16.20 -2.59
CA ALA A 36 16.89 16.52 -2.57
C ALA A 36 17.81 15.28 -2.46
N GLY A 37 17.42 14.16 -3.07
CA GLY A 37 18.18 12.90 -3.03
C GLY A 37 17.96 12.04 -1.78
N LEU A 38 17.13 12.47 -0.83
CA LEU A 38 16.66 11.63 0.26
C LEU A 38 15.32 10.97 -0.07
N GLU A 39 15.25 9.66 0.16
CA GLU A 39 14.02 8.89 0.10
C GLU A 39 13.19 9.15 1.36
N ILE A 40 12.05 9.81 1.19
CA ILE A 40 11.08 10.05 2.25
C ILE A 40 9.89 9.13 2.04
N ILE A 41 9.59 8.33 3.06
CA ILE A 41 8.48 7.39 3.08
C ILE A 41 7.47 7.89 4.12
N ILE A 42 6.33 8.40 3.65
CA ILE A 42 5.24 8.88 4.49
C ILE A 42 4.17 7.79 4.52
N SER A 43 3.97 7.17 5.68
CA SER A 43 2.93 6.19 5.93
C SER A 43 1.66 6.87 6.47
N ARG A 44 0.55 6.11 6.53
CA ARG A 44 -0.69 6.58 7.15
C ARG A 44 -0.49 7.04 8.59
N ALA A 45 0.29 6.29 9.37
CA ALA A 45 0.66 6.67 10.73
C ALA A 45 1.36 8.03 10.83
N HIS A 46 2.23 8.39 9.88
CA HIS A 46 2.86 9.71 9.85
C HIS A 46 1.83 10.84 9.64
N ILE A 47 0.83 10.60 8.78
CA ILE A 47 -0.25 11.55 8.50
C ILE A 47 -1.24 11.61 9.67
N ALA A 48 -1.62 10.47 10.25
CA ALA A 48 -2.50 10.38 11.41
C ALA A 48 -1.90 11.13 12.61
N LYS A 49 -0.59 10.96 12.84
CA LYS A 49 0.16 11.70 13.86
C LYS A 49 0.21 13.21 13.60
N LEU A 50 0.33 13.64 12.33
CA LEU A 50 0.28 15.05 11.96
C LEU A 50 -1.10 15.67 12.19
N LEU A 51 -2.16 14.90 11.92
CA LEU A 51 -3.55 15.34 12.02
C LEU A 51 -4.14 15.15 13.43
N GLY A 52 -3.43 14.49 14.35
CA GLY A 52 -3.89 14.20 15.71
C GLY A 52 -5.07 13.22 15.75
N VAL A 53 -5.21 12.37 14.73
CA VAL A 53 -6.25 11.34 14.64
C VAL A 53 -5.68 9.98 14.96
N ASP A 54 -6.49 9.10 15.54
CA ASP A 54 -6.09 7.73 15.85
C ASP A 54 -6.02 6.91 14.56
N ASP A 55 -4.90 6.19 14.36
CA ASP A 55 -4.71 5.27 13.22
C ASP A 55 -5.41 3.95 13.56
N SER A 56 -6.75 3.94 13.51
CA SER A 56 -7.60 2.76 13.71
C SER A 56 -7.87 2.00 12.41
#